data_AF-E4Y151-F1
#
_entry.id   AF-E4Y151-F1
#
_cell.length_a   1.000
_cell.length_b   1.000
_cell.length_c   1.000
_cell.angle_alpha   90.00
_cell.angle_beta   90.00
_cell.angle_gamma   90.00
#
_symmetry.space_group_name_H-M   'P 1'
#
loop_
_entity.id
_entity.type
_entity.pdbx_description
1 polymer ?
#
loop_
_entity_poly.entity_id
_entity_poly.type
_entity_poly.pdbx_seq_one_letter_code
_entity_poly.pdbx_strand_id
1 'polypeptide(L)'
;MNLFSSLLASTALADVYMHFPRGSNNRLNENSEVRRNGNRLFDSQNNNEGGYNVGDKFDKPAEKAEEQSKAVFFESTTEAPSELAIESWNQHGCGRRDADDANWVNCQIVLQYMCEDSSSTKIKNGLNTNTNAYTHPGNGESVEQYRERRRRDTTDGDHGERGVHESWEYYDSCYKRDRNYRLFTGNEARVRGGAIYTRQNPGGERRGYECPEERDYYPYWHPTPWKDIAVLTSEPGKCTDLLDENAQPLSGNQPVIIQQKKSNTCCIVTLTVICLCVVIPIIIVVALFGTAVTTITDFFSWSTSIIEDIPSENISEDNFNLIFNGSSIEFAVQ
;
A
#
# COMPACT_ATOMS: atom_id res chain seq x y z
N MET A 1 17.33 -39.94 -10.40
CA MET A 1 15.94 -39.66 -9.98
C MET A 1 15.98 -39.48 -8.46
N ASN A 2 15.91 -38.30 -7.87
CA ASN A 2 15.18 -37.10 -8.23
C ASN A 2 15.98 -35.85 -7.83
N LEU A 3 16.16 -34.95 -8.79
CA LEU A 3 16.76 -33.63 -8.67
C LEU A 3 15.61 -32.62 -8.78
N PHE A 4 15.69 -31.54 -7.99
CA PHE A 4 14.93 -30.29 -8.12
C PHE A 4 13.40 -30.35 -7.93
N SER A 5 12.94 -30.05 -6.71
CA SER A 5 11.65 -29.39 -6.51
C SER A 5 11.68 -28.59 -5.20
N SER A 6 12.37 -27.45 -5.21
CA SER A 6 12.42 -26.52 -4.07
C SER A 6 12.63 -25.07 -4.49
N LEU A 7 12.15 -24.69 -5.68
CA LEU A 7 12.23 -23.33 -6.19
C LEU A 7 10.84 -22.79 -6.57
N LEU A 8 9.93 -22.71 -5.60
CA LEU A 8 8.65 -22.00 -5.72
C LEU A 8 8.25 -21.44 -4.34
N ALA A 9 9.12 -20.61 -3.77
CA ALA A 9 8.72 -19.63 -2.77
C ALA A 9 8.86 -18.26 -3.45
N SER A 10 7.93 -17.97 -4.35
CA SER A 10 7.78 -16.61 -4.87
C SER A 10 7.44 -15.71 -3.69
N THR A 11 8.40 -14.88 -3.29
CA THR A 11 8.06 -13.63 -2.62
C THR A 11 7.15 -12.89 -3.59
N ALA A 12 5.85 -12.92 -3.36
CA ALA A 12 4.93 -12.09 -4.12
C ALA A 12 5.24 -10.65 -3.72
N LEU A 13 5.97 -9.93 -4.58
CA LEU A 13 6.05 -8.48 -4.52
C LEU A 13 4.68 -7.99 -4.96
N ALA A 14 3.88 -7.50 -4.02
CA ALA A 14 2.59 -6.93 -4.34
C ALA A 14 2.79 -5.46 -4.68
N ASP A 15 2.78 -5.14 -5.97
CA ASP A 15 2.86 -3.75 -6.40
C ASP A 15 1.50 -3.06 -6.19
N VAL A 16 1.43 -2.19 -5.18
CA VAL A 16 0.29 -1.30 -4.91
C VAL A 16 0.70 0.14 -5.15
N TYR A 17 0.09 0.77 -6.14
CA TYR A 17 0.36 2.16 -6.50
C TYR A 17 -0.79 3.05 -6.08
N MET A 18 -0.56 3.92 -5.10
CA MET A 18 -1.53 4.91 -4.63
C MET A 18 -1.49 6.15 -5.51
N HIS A 19 -2.56 6.38 -6.29
CA HIS A 19 -2.72 7.54 -7.16
C HIS A 19 -3.27 8.74 -6.40
N PHE A 20 -4.22 8.52 -5.49
CA PHE A 20 -4.77 9.57 -4.65
C PHE A 20 -5.25 9.05 -3.28
N PRO A 21 -4.84 9.66 -2.15
CA PRO A 21 -3.68 10.52 -2.03
C PRO A 21 -2.42 9.86 -2.59
N ARG A 22 -1.49 10.66 -3.12
CA ARG A 22 -0.32 10.16 -3.85
C ARG A 22 0.61 9.37 -2.93
N GLY A 23 0.88 8.10 -3.23
CA GLY A 23 1.85 7.28 -2.49
C GLY A 23 3.28 7.55 -2.93
N SER A 24 4.21 7.70 -1.97
CA SER A 24 5.58 8.12 -2.28
C SER A 24 6.48 7.00 -2.77
N ASN A 25 6.27 5.75 -2.33
CA ASN A 25 7.18 4.63 -2.60
C ASN A 25 8.64 4.94 -2.19
N ASN A 26 8.84 5.52 -1.00
CA ASN A 26 10.11 6.04 -0.50
C ASN A 26 10.72 7.22 -1.28
N ARG A 27 10.04 7.76 -2.29
CA ARG A 27 10.55 8.91 -3.06
C ARG A 27 10.44 10.21 -2.28
N LEU A 28 11.36 11.11 -2.58
CA LEU A 28 11.39 12.48 -2.09
C LEU A 28 11.26 13.45 -3.27
N ASN A 29 12.36 13.76 -3.95
CA ASN A 29 12.41 14.73 -5.05
C ASN A 29 13.41 14.28 -6.13
N GLU A 30 13.55 12.96 -6.30
CA GLU A 30 14.42 12.39 -7.31
C GLU A 30 13.99 12.81 -8.73
N ASN A 31 14.97 13.18 -9.56
CA ASN A 31 14.81 13.51 -10.97
C ASN A 31 14.89 12.28 -11.90
N SER A 32 14.80 11.07 -11.34
CA SER A 32 14.84 9.79 -12.04
C SER A 32 13.54 9.00 -11.85
N GLU A 33 13.27 8.05 -12.73
CA GLU A 33 12.12 7.13 -12.62
C GLU A 33 12.26 6.15 -11.45
N VAL A 34 13.49 5.86 -11.04
CA VAL A 34 13.84 4.97 -9.95
C VAL A 34 13.96 5.75 -8.64
N ARG A 35 13.37 5.24 -7.53
CA ARG A 35 13.61 5.76 -6.17
C ARG A 35 15.10 5.64 -5.80
N ARG A 36 15.68 6.65 -5.13
CA ARG A 36 17.12 6.63 -4.79
C ARG A 36 17.45 5.70 -3.64
N ASN A 37 16.54 5.56 -2.67
CA ASN A 37 16.75 4.74 -1.49
C ASN A 37 15.46 4.05 -1.05
N GLY A 38 15.34 2.76 -1.32
CA GLY A 38 14.19 1.94 -0.88
C GLY A 38 14.18 1.65 0.62
N ASN A 39 15.17 2.07 1.40
CA ASN A 39 15.22 1.92 2.86
C ASN A 39 14.85 3.20 3.61
N ARG A 40 14.37 4.24 2.92
CA ARG A 40 14.31 5.59 3.48
C ARG A 40 13.31 5.71 4.63
N LEU A 41 12.06 5.28 4.42
CA LEU A 41 10.93 5.55 5.30
C LEU A 41 10.23 4.27 5.77
N PHE A 42 9.92 3.36 4.85
CA PHE A 42 9.15 2.13 5.11
C PHE A 42 9.43 1.08 4.04
N ASP A 43 9.02 -0.17 4.25
CA ASP A 43 9.16 -1.22 3.25
C ASP A 43 7.94 -1.24 2.33
N SER A 44 8.07 -0.54 1.20
CA SER A 44 6.96 -0.44 0.27
C SER A 44 6.61 -1.75 -0.43
N GLN A 45 7.53 -2.74 -0.46
CA GLN A 45 7.43 -3.98 -1.26
C GLN A 45 7.15 -3.79 -2.78
N ASN A 46 6.99 -2.54 -3.23
CA ASN A 46 6.81 -2.15 -4.62
C ASN A 46 8.14 -2.17 -5.40
N ASN A 47 8.04 -2.28 -6.72
CA ASN A 47 9.11 -2.01 -7.67
C ASN A 47 9.77 -0.63 -7.39
N ASN A 48 11.06 -0.53 -7.73
CA ASN A 48 11.83 0.71 -7.61
C ASN A 48 11.32 1.82 -8.53
N GLU A 49 10.70 1.45 -9.64
CA GLU A 49 10.04 2.37 -10.59
C GLU A 49 8.57 2.53 -10.19
N GLY A 50 8.23 3.71 -9.70
CA GLY A 50 6.87 4.08 -9.30
C GLY A 50 6.80 4.88 -7.99
N GLY A 51 5.60 5.35 -7.67
CA GLY A 51 5.35 6.32 -6.60
C GLY A 51 5.61 7.77 -7.03
N TYR A 52 5.12 8.70 -6.23
CA TYR A 52 5.18 10.12 -6.50
C TYR A 52 6.23 10.80 -5.63
N ASN A 53 6.96 11.75 -6.21
CA ASN A 53 7.77 12.66 -5.41
C ASN A 53 6.88 13.49 -4.47
N VAL A 54 7.45 13.84 -3.32
CA VAL A 54 7.02 14.97 -2.51
C VAL A 54 7.14 16.19 -3.40
N GLY A 55 6.01 16.78 -3.77
CA GLY A 55 6.00 17.93 -4.65
C GLY A 55 6.70 19.12 -4.00
N ASP A 56 7.35 19.95 -4.80
CA ASP A 56 7.86 21.25 -4.36
C ASP A 56 6.79 22.33 -4.59
N LYS A 57 6.73 23.33 -3.71
CA LYS A 57 5.78 24.44 -3.82
C LYS A 57 6.10 25.38 -4.99
N PHE A 58 7.36 25.44 -5.38
CA PHE A 58 7.88 26.32 -6.41
C PHE A 58 8.55 25.51 -7.54
N ASP A 59 9.09 26.22 -8.53
CA ASP A 59 9.83 25.66 -9.67
C ASP A 59 11.25 25.18 -9.31
N LYS A 60 11.66 25.34 -8.06
CA LYS A 60 12.95 24.91 -7.53
C LYS A 60 12.77 23.84 -6.45
N PRO A 61 13.73 22.92 -6.30
CA PRO A 61 13.71 21.94 -5.22
C PRO A 61 13.60 22.61 -3.86
N ALA A 62 12.75 22.07 -2.98
CA ALA A 62 12.60 22.57 -1.63
C ALA A 62 13.91 22.43 -0.83
N GLU A 63 14.39 23.53 -0.25
CA GLU A 63 15.51 23.51 0.69
C GLU A 63 15.01 23.41 2.13
N LYS A 64 13.72 23.65 2.36
CA LYS A 64 13.07 23.61 3.67
C LYS A 64 11.74 22.89 3.63
N ALA A 65 11.30 22.36 4.77
CA ALA A 65 10.07 21.57 4.85
C ALA A 65 8.81 22.39 4.51
N GLU A 66 8.84 23.71 4.73
CA GLU A 66 7.75 24.63 4.40
C GLU A 66 7.63 24.93 2.89
N GLU A 67 8.68 24.62 2.13
CA GLU A 67 8.74 24.74 0.67
C GLU A 67 8.25 23.46 -0.03
N GLN A 68 8.00 22.38 0.72
CA GLN A 68 7.35 21.18 0.19
C GLN A 68 5.84 21.39 0.06
N SER A 69 5.29 20.95 -1.07
CA SER A 69 3.86 20.92 -1.31
C SER A 69 3.20 19.87 -0.41
N LYS A 70 2.27 20.31 0.43
CA LYS A 70 1.46 19.45 1.29
C LYS A 70 0.09 19.27 0.66
N ALA A 71 -0.38 18.04 0.59
CA ALA A 71 -1.79 17.78 0.32
C ALA A 71 -2.60 18.26 1.53
N VAL A 72 -3.58 19.12 1.31
CA VAL A 72 -4.46 19.64 2.35
C VAL A 72 -5.87 19.19 2.02
N PHE A 73 -6.49 18.51 2.97
CA PHE A 73 -7.87 18.04 2.90
C PHE A 73 -8.69 18.80 3.93
N PHE A 74 -9.94 19.12 3.59
CA PHE A 74 -10.85 19.82 4.49
C PHE A 74 -11.67 18.79 5.26
N GLU A 75 -11.75 18.97 6.57
CA GLU A 75 -12.58 18.13 7.44
C GLU A 75 -14.07 18.40 7.24
N SER A 76 -14.88 17.43 7.62
CA SER A 76 -16.33 17.59 7.65
C SER A 76 -16.74 18.64 8.68
N THR A 77 -17.83 19.37 8.43
CA THR A 77 -18.51 20.16 9.45
C THR A 77 -19.80 19.46 9.89
N THR A 78 -20.46 20.00 10.92
CA THR A 78 -21.79 19.52 11.33
C THR A 78 -22.86 19.68 10.24
N GLU A 79 -22.60 20.52 9.22
CA GLU A 79 -23.55 20.89 8.18
C GLU A 79 -23.15 20.37 6.79
N ALA A 80 -21.90 19.93 6.62
CA ALA A 80 -21.38 19.43 5.35
C ALA A 80 -20.37 18.28 5.57
N PRO A 81 -20.65 17.05 5.11
CA PRO A 81 -19.66 15.98 5.13
C PRO A 81 -18.55 16.28 4.13
N SER A 82 -17.32 15.91 4.50
CA SER A 82 -16.19 15.85 3.57
C SER A 82 -15.97 14.40 3.15
N GLU A 83 -15.61 14.23 1.88
CA GLU A 83 -15.38 12.93 1.27
C GLU A 83 -13.99 12.94 0.64
N LEU A 84 -13.19 11.92 0.95
CA LEU A 84 -11.89 11.73 0.33
C LEU A 84 -11.96 10.48 -0.54
N ALA A 85 -11.90 10.66 -1.85
CA ALA A 85 -11.68 9.55 -2.77
C ALA A 85 -10.29 8.95 -2.51
N ILE A 86 -10.22 7.61 -2.48
CA ILE A 86 -8.96 6.88 -2.45
C ILE A 86 -8.86 6.09 -3.76
N GLU A 87 -7.79 6.34 -4.49
CA GLU A 87 -7.51 5.72 -5.78
C GLU A 87 -6.18 4.98 -5.71
N SER A 88 -6.23 3.69 -6.00
CA SER A 88 -5.06 2.83 -6.03
C SER A 88 -5.14 1.82 -7.17
N TRP A 89 -3.98 1.35 -7.60
CA TRP A 89 -3.84 0.21 -8.50
C TRP A 89 -3.17 -0.94 -7.75
N ASN A 90 -3.77 -2.12 -7.82
CA ASN A 90 -3.15 -3.36 -7.35
C ASN A 90 -2.79 -4.23 -8.56
N GLN A 91 -1.50 -4.54 -8.72
CA GLN A 91 -1.01 -5.37 -9.82
C GLN A 91 -1.50 -6.82 -9.71
N HIS A 92 -1.72 -7.32 -8.49
CA HIS A 92 -2.18 -8.69 -8.26
C HIS A 92 -3.69 -8.74 -8.08
N GLY A 93 -4.30 -9.82 -8.56
CA GLY A 93 -5.71 -10.07 -8.35
C GLY A 93 -6.03 -10.19 -6.86
N CYS A 94 -7.22 -9.72 -6.47
CA CYS A 94 -7.72 -9.81 -5.11
C CYS A 94 -9.13 -10.41 -5.15
N GLY A 95 -9.30 -11.54 -4.47
CA GLY A 95 -10.58 -12.22 -4.31
C GLY A 95 -10.80 -13.34 -5.31
N ARG A 96 -12.06 -13.77 -5.36
CA ARG A 96 -12.57 -14.82 -6.27
C ARG A 96 -13.47 -14.19 -7.32
N ARG A 97 -13.39 -14.66 -8.57
CA ARG A 97 -14.33 -14.25 -9.62
C ARG A 97 -15.72 -14.82 -9.37
N ASP A 98 -15.80 -16.08 -8.96
CA ASP A 98 -17.02 -16.83 -8.70
C ASP A 98 -16.75 -17.97 -7.69
N ALA A 99 -17.76 -18.77 -7.35
CA ALA A 99 -17.63 -19.83 -6.35
C ALA A 99 -16.71 -20.99 -6.79
N ASP A 100 -16.50 -21.15 -8.09
CA ASP A 100 -15.75 -22.24 -8.71
C ASP A 100 -14.39 -21.77 -9.26
N ASP A 101 -13.98 -20.54 -8.94
CA ASP A 101 -12.75 -19.95 -9.45
C ASP A 101 -11.52 -20.64 -8.84
N ALA A 102 -10.94 -21.58 -9.59
CA ALA A 102 -9.73 -22.29 -9.20
C ALA A 102 -8.49 -21.39 -9.09
N ASN A 103 -8.53 -20.16 -9.61
CA ASN A 103 -7.43 -19.20 -9.56
C ASN A 103 -7.68 -18.05 -8.58
N TRP A 104 -8.63 -18.22 -7.65
CA TRP A 104 -8.90 -17.21 -6.64
C TRP A 104 -7.65 -16.88 -5.82
N VAL A 105 -7.48 -15.59 -5.52
CA VAL A 105 -6.36 -15.10 -4.69
C VAL A 105 -6.94 -14.62 -3.37
N ASN A 106 -6.48 -15.22 -2.27
CA ASN A 106 -6.80 -14.70 -0.96
C ASN A 106 -6.12 -13.33 -0.78
N CYS A 107 -6.89 -12.31 -0.46
CA CYS A 107 -6.38 -10.97 -0.28
C CYS A 107 -6.99 -10.30 0.95
N GLN A 108 -6.17 -9.46 1.54
CA GLN A 108 -6.53 -8.50 2.56
C GLN A 108 -5.80 -7.22 2.20
N ILE A 109 -6.54 -6.13 1.97
CA ILE A 109 -5.98 -4.80 1.77
C ILE A 109 -6.41 -3.98 2.98
N VAL A 110 -5.44 -3.43 3.70
CA VAL A 110 -5.70 -2.62 4.89
C VAL A 110 -5.36 -1.17 4.56
N LEU A 111 -6.36 -0.29 4.68
CA LEU A 111 -6.16 1.14 4.56
C LEU A 111 -5.99 1.70 5.97
N GLN A 112 -4.84 2.31 6.23
CA GLN A 112 -4.52 2.86 7.56
C GLN A 112 -4.04 4.29 7.45
N TYR A 113 -4.17 5.00 8.56
CA TYR A 113 -3.59 6.33 8.73
C TYR A 113 -2.95 6.50 10.09
N MET A 114 -2.01 7.43 10.17
CA MET A 114 -1.51 7.96 11.43
C MET A 114 -1.69 9.46 11.47
N CYS A 115 -1.78 10.00 12.68
CA CYS A 115 -2.03 11.41 12.91
C CYS A 115 -1.25 11.92 14.11
N GLU A 116 -0.73 13.14 13.98
CA GLU A 116 -0.08 13.88 15.06
C GLU A 116 -0.60 15.31 15.12
N ASP A 117 -0.51 15.94 16.29
CA ASP A 117 -0.83 17.35 16.45
C ASP A 117 0.15 18.22 15.64
N SER A 118 -0.40 19.08 14.78
CA SER A 118 0.38 19.94 13.87
C SER A 118 1.40 20.85 14.58
N SER A 119 1.18 21.19 15.85
CA SER A 119 2.07 22.04 16.64
C SER A 119 3.30 21.31 17.17
N SER A 120 3.28 19.97 17.19
CA SER A 120 4.33 19.13 17.78
C SER A 120 4.79 17.97 16.89
N THR A 121 4.23 17.85 15.68
CA THR A 121 4.45 16.72 14.79
C THR A 121 5.94 16.50 14.48
N LYS A 122 6.32 15.23 14.49
CA LYS A 122 7.61 14.69 14.04
C LYS A 122 7.49 13.99 12.69
N ILE A 123 6.27 13.64 12.26
CA ILE A 123 5.99 13.12 10.93
C ILE A 123 6.43 14.13 9.88
N LYS A 124 7.29 13.71 8.96
CA LYS A 124 7.83 14.55 7.89
C LYS A 124 8.41 13.71 6.77
N ASN A 125 8.35 14.25 5.56
CA ASN A 125 9.09 13.71 4.44
C ASN A 125 10.61 13.92 4.59
N GLY A 126 11.06 14.98 5.25
CA GLY A 126 12.49 15.34 5.29
C GLY A 126 12.99 15.93 3.96
N LEU A 127 14.25 16.33 3.94
CA LEU A 127 14.90 17.12 2.88
C LEU A 127 15.97 16.35 2.11
N ASN A 128 16.24 15.11 2.53
CA ASN A 128 17.18 14.24 1.85
C ASN A 128 16.68 12.78 1.82
N THR A 129 17.34 11.98 1.01
CA THR A 129 16.95 10.58 0.75
C THR A 129 17.62 9.58 1.70
N ASN A 130 18.33 10.04 2.74
CA ASN A 130 19.04 9.15 3.65
C ASN A 130 18.05 8.42 4.55
N THR A 131 18.30 7.13 4.81
CA THR A 131 17.56 6.38 5.83
C THR A 131 17.84 6.96 7.19
N ASN A 132 16.84 7.02 8.08
CA ASN A 132 17.02 7.45 9.47
C ASN A 132 18.19 6.74 10.14
N ALA A 133 18.87 7.37 11.12
CA ALA A 133 19.89 6.66 11.88
C ALA A 133 19.24 5.82 13.00
N TYR A 134 19.81 4.66 13.28
CA TYR A 134 19.43 3.87 14.45
C TYR A 134 20.64 3.11 14.96
N THR A 135 20.89 3.23 16.25
CA THR A 135 21.92 2.46 16.93
C THR A 135 21.26 1.47 17.86
N HIS A 136 21.73 0.22 17.83
CA HIS A 136 21.24 -0.80 18.74
C HIS A 136 21.56 -0.46 20.19
N PRO A 137 20.60 -0.62 21.13
CA PRO A 137 20.84 -0.43 22.55
C PRO A 137 21.87 -1.45 23.07
N GLY A 138 22.71 -1.01 24.01
CA GLY A 138 23.59 -1.91 24.76
C GLY A 138 22.82 -2.69 25.83
N ASN A 139 23.40 -3.79 26.31
CA ASN A 139 22.86 -4.55 27.44
C ASN A 139 22.83 -3.68 28.71
N GLY A 140 21.66 -3.55 29.34
CA GLY A 140 21.50 -2.77 30.57
C GLY A 140 21.65 -1.25 30.39
N GLU A 141 21.27 -0.73 29.21
CA GLU A 141 21.25 0.71 28.90
C GLU A 141 20.62 1.55 30.02
N SER A 142 21.35 2.56 30.51
CA SER A 142 20.84 3.55 31.46
C SER A 142 19.92 4.56 30.76
N VAL A 143 19.13 5.30 31.55
CA VAL A 143 18.23 6.34 31.03
C VAL A 143 19.00 7.45 30.29
N GLU A 144 20.19 7.81 30.77
CA GLU A 144 21.07 8.80 30.15
C GLU A 144 21.61 8.28 28.82
N GLN A 145 22.05 7.02 28.78
CA GLN A 145 22.53 6.39 27.55
C GLN A 145 21.42 6.30 26.49
N TYR A 146 20.21 5.95 26.91
CA TYR A 146 19.02 5.97 26.05
C TYR A 146 18.76 7.36 25.45
N ARG A 147 18.78 8.40 26.29
CA ARG A 147 18.56 9.80 25.84
C ARG A 147 19.62 10.25 24.86
N GLU A 148 20.89 9.96 25.12
CA GLU A 148 21.99 10.32 24.22
C GLU A 148 21.94 9.55 22.90
N ARG A 149 21.59 8.26 22.93
CA ARG A 149 21.41 7.47 21.71
C ARG A 149 20.28 8.02 20.85
N ARG A 150 19.13 8.29 21.46
CA ARG A 150 17.99 8.92 20.79
C ARG A 150 18.38 10.27 20.20
N ARG A 151 19.02 11.15 20.99
CA ARG A 151 19.48 12.48 20.53
C ARG A 151 20.39 12.32 19.31
N ARG A 152 21.41 11.47 19.40
CA ARG A 152 22.35 11.21 18.31
C ARG A 152 21.66 10.68 17.05
N ASP A 153 20.77 9.70 17.19
CA ASP A 153 20.10 9.07 16.05
C ASP A 153 19.04 9.98 15.39
N THR A 154 18.54 11.00 16.10
CA THR A 154 17.43 11.86 15.62
C THR A 154 17.81 13.31 15.31
N THR A 155 18.90 13.84 15.88
CA THR A 155 19.26 15.26 15.74
C THR A 155 20.66 15.54 15.23
N ASP A 156 21.61 14.62 15.37
CA ASP A 156 23.01 14.90 14.99
C ASP A 156 23.19 14.93 13.47
N GLY A 157 24.08 15.81 12.99
CA GLY A 157 24.36 15.94 11.56
C GLY A 157 23.10 16.25 10.75
N ASP A 158 22.84 15.47 9.70
CA ASP A 158 21.66 15.58 8.84
C ASP A 158 20.44 14.80 9.38
N HIS A 159 20.53 14.13 10.54
CA HIS A 159 19.46 13.24 11.02
C HIS A 159 18.15 13.98 11.27
N GLY A 160 18.23 15.24 11.71
CA GLY A 160 17.08 16.13 11.87
C GLY A 160 16.39 16.50 10.55
N GLU A 161 17.04 16.29 9.41
CA GLU A 161 16.53 16.60 8.07
C GLU A 161 16.02 15.35 7.33
N ARG A 162 16.22 14.14 7.86
CA ARG A 162 15.74 12.90 7.25
C ARG A 162 14.23 12.73 7.43
N GLY A 163 13.60 11.97 6.55
CA GLY A 163 12.17 11.69 6.65
C GLY A 163 11.84 10.80 7.85
N VAL A 164 10.68 10.97 8.46
CA VAL A 164 10.21 10.23 9.65
C VAL A 164 8.71 10.02 9.45
N HIS A 165 8.29 8.77 9.27
CA HIS A 165 6.87 8.41 9.21
C HIS A 165 6.46 7.82 10.58
N GLU A 166 7.25 6.89 11.10
CA GLU A 166 7.11 6.37 12.45
C GLU A 166 8.19 6.92 13.40
N SER A 167 7.90 7.01 14.69
CA SER A 167 8.86 7.56 15.66
C SER A 167 10.04 6.62 15.94
N TRP A 168 11.19 7.20 16.31
CA TRP A 168 12.37 6.43 16.74
C TRP A 168 12.04 5.54 17.94
N GLU A 169 11.23 6.03 18.88
CA GLU A 169 10.80 5.31 20.08
C GLU A 169 9.96 4.10 19.74
N TYR A 170 9.07 4.22 18.74
CA TYR A 170 8.26 3.11 18.28
C TYR A 170 9.15 1.99 17.72
N TYR A 171 10.10 2.33 16.84
CA TYR A 171 11.06 1.36 16.32
C TYR A 171 11.97 0.77 17.42
N ASP A 172 12.44 1.58 18.36
CA ASP A 172 13.25 1.09 19.49
C ASP A 172 12.48 0.07 20.34
N SER A 173 11.16 0.30 20.52
CA SER A 173 10.28 -0.66 21.19
C SER A 173 10.11 -1.95 20.37
N CYS A 174 9.96 -1.84 19.05
CA CYS A 174 9.87 -2.98 18.14
C CYS A 174 11.15 -3.84 18.18
N TYR A 175 12.32 -3.20 18.18
CA TYR A 175 13.61 -3.86 18.30
C TYR A 175 13.76 -4.62 19.63
N LYS A 176 13.37 -3.99 20.74
CA LYS A 176 13.50 -4.57 22.10
C LYS A 176 12.45 -5.63 22.39
N ARG A 177 11.25 -5.52 21.80
CA ARG A 177 10.14 -6.44 21.99
C ARG A 177 10.48 -7.78 21.35
N ASP A 178 10.26 -8.88 22.08
CA ASP A 178 10.26 -10.20 21.48
C ASP A 178 9.13 -10.32 20.47
N ARG A 179 9.45 -10.84 19.28
CA ARG A 179 8.45 -11.19 18.28
C ARG A 179 7.43 -12.19 18.84
N ASN A 180 6.25 -12.23 18.24
CA ASN A 180 5.28 -13.27 18.54
C ASN A 180 5.72 -14.60 17.89
N TYR A 181 6.24 -15.49 18.74
CA TYR A 181 6.74 -16.82 18.33
C TYR A 181 5.65 -17.78 17.80
N ARG A 182 4.37 -17.39 17.83
CA ARG A 182 3.26 -18.15 17.23
C ARG A 182 2.96 -17.76 15.79
N LEU A 183 3.58 -16.70 15.29
CA LEU A 183 3.43 -16.28 13.90
C LEU A 183 4.08 -17.28 12.94
N PHE A 184 3.50 -17.41 11.76
CA PHE A 184 4.00 -18.32 10.73
C PHE A 184 5.35 -17.83 10.19
N THR A 185 6.39 -18.66 10.31
CA THR A 185 7.75 -18.36 9.86
C THR A 185 8.15 -19.10 8.58
N GLY A 186 7.29 -19.96 8.03
CA GLY A 186 7.61 -20.77 6.85
C GLY A 186 8.92 -21.55 7.03
N ASN A 187 9.77 -21.50 5.99
CA ASN A 187 11.08 -22.16 5.96
C ASN A 187 12.21 -21.33 6.60
N GLU A 188 11.91 -20.10 7.04
CA GLU A 188 12.92 -19.25 7.66
C GLU A 188 13.27 -19.74 9.06
N ALA A 189 14.56 -19.64 9.40
CA ALA A 189 15.02 -19.97 10.74
C ALA A 189 14.33 -19.06 11.77
N ARG A 190 13.85 -19.63 12.87
CA ARG A 190 13.29 -18.85 13.97
C ARG A 190 14.40 -18.11 14.71
N VAL A 191 14.72 -16.90 14.23
CA VAL A 191 15.59 -15.97 14.94
C VAL A 191 14.91 -15.59 16.26
N ARG A 192 15.68 -15.64 17.36
CA ARG A 192 15.24 -15.20 18.68
C ARG A 192 15.48 -13.70 18.84
N GLY A 193 14.62 -13.05 19.61
CA GLY A 193 14.64 -11.61 19.86
C GLY A 193 13.82 -10.83 18.84
N GLY A 194 13.63 -9.53 19.11
CA GLY A 194 13.15 -8.46 18.21
C GLY A 194 11.96 -8.74 17.30
N ALA A 195 10.92 -7.90 17.38
CA ALA A 195 9.81 -7.85 16.40
C ALA A 195 10.25 -7.30 15.02
N ILE A 196 11.55 -7.17 14.77
CA ILE A 196 12.13 -6.82 13.47
C ILE A 196 12.35 -8.03 12.55
N TYR A 197 12.33 -9.24 13.13
CA TYR A 197 12.55 -10.48 12.38
C TYR A 197 11.22 -11.11 12.03
N THR A 198 10.92 -11.16 10.74
CA THR A 198 9.71 -11.79 10.21
C THR A 198 10.07 -12.81 9.14
N ARG A 199 9.07 -13.47 8.55
CA ARG A 199 9.28 -14.33 7.38
C ARG A 199 9.73 -13.52 6.16
N GLN A 200 9.23 -12.29 5.98
CA GLN A 200 9.57 -11.43 4.84
C GLN A 200 10.82 -10.58 5.09
N ASN A 201 11.22 -10.41 6.36
CA ASN A 201 12.42 -9.71 6.78
C ASN A 201 13.29 -10.59 7.70
N PRO A 202 13.80 -11.74 7.22
CA PRO A 202 14.54 -12.68 8.08
C PRO A 202 15.89 -12.13 8.56
N GLY A 203 16.49 -11.18 7.81
CA GLY A 203 17.75 -10.54 8.18
C GLY A 203 17.59 -9.35 9.14
N GLY A 204 16.35 -8.93 9.43
CA GLY A 204 16.10 -7.76 10.26
C GLY A 204 16.54 -6.45 9.59
N GLU A 205 16.55 -6.40 8.26
CA GLU A 205 16.87 -5.19 7.51
C GLU A 205 15.91 -4.06 7.88
N ARG A 206 16.45 -2.84 8.01
CA ARG A 206 15.69 -1.68 8.47
C ARG A 206 15.27 -0.78 7.32
N ARG A 207 13.99 -0.40 7.33
CA ARG A 207 13.36 0.53 6.39
C ARG A 207 12.78 1.70 7.20
N GLY A 208 13.50 2.82 7.21
CA GLY A 208 13.20 3.94 8.11
C GLY A 208 13.07 3.49 9.58
N TYR A 209 11.90 3.75 10.17
CA TYR A 209 11.53 3.32 11.53
C TYR A 209 10.28 2.42 11.54
N GLU A 210 9.92 1.84 10.40
CA GLU A 210 8.83 0.85 10.29
C GLU A 210 9.14 -0.39 11.15
N CYS A 211 8.12 -0.93 11.84
CA CYS A 211 8.21 -2.21 12.53
C CYS A 211 7.80 -3.38 11.60
N PRO A 212 8.72 -4.26 11.16
CA PRO A 212 8.41 -5.33 10.20
C PRO A 212 7.29 -6.28 10.63
N GLU A 213 7.21 -6.65 11.91
CA GLU A 213 6.13 -7.54 12.38
C GLU A 213 4.76 -6.87 12.32
N GLU A 214 4.70 -5.54 12.48
CA GLU A 214 3.45 -4.79 12.35
C GLU A 214 2.95 -4.80 10.91
N ARG A 215 3.84 -4.47 9.97
CA ARG A 215 3.58 -4.52 8.53
C ARG A 215 3.20 -5.91 8.03
N ASP A 216 3.92 -6.96 8.44
CA ASP A 216 3.77 -8.30 7.86
C ASP A 216 2.60 -9.11 8.44
N TYR A 217 2.10 -8.75 9.63
CA TYR A 217 1.11 -9.55 10.34
C TYR A 217 -0.02 -8.68 10.89
N TYR A 218 -1.09 -8.60 10.09
CA TYR A 218 -2.33 -7.95 10.46
C TYR A 218 -3.42 -8.96 10.90
N PRO A 219 -4.24 -8.66 11.93
CA PRO A 219 -4.14 -7.51 12.82
C PRO A 219 -2.90 -7.56 13.71
N TYR A 220 -2.30 -6.39 13.96
CA TYR A 220 -1.15 -6.34 14.84
C TYR A 220 -1.56 -6.58 16.29
N TRP A 221 -0.81 -7.44 16.99
CA TRP A 221 -1.14 -7.93 18.33
C TRP A 221 -0.67 -7.00 19.47
N HIS A 222 0.08 -5.94 19.13
CA HIS A 222 0.61 -4.96 20.07
C HIS A 222 0.14 -3.56 19.65
N PRO A 223 0.12 -2.56 20.55
CA PRO A 223 -0.09 -1.16 20.16
C PRO A 223 0.70 -0.74 18.92
N THR A 224 0.00 -0.10 17.99
CA THR A 224 0.52 0.50 16.74
C THR A 224 0.11 1.98 16.68
N PRO A 225 0.94 2.88 16.09
CA PRO A 225 0.55 4.26 15.85
C PRO A 225 -0.50 4.40 14.72
N TRP A 226 -0.67 3.34 13.93
CA TRP A 226 -1.62 3.29 12.82
C TRP A 226 -3.05 3.07 13.31
N LYS A 227 -3.99 3.68 12.60
CA LYS A 227 -5.43 3.53 12.79
C LYS A 227 -6.05 3.00 11.52
N ASP A 228 -6.87 1.98 11.66
CA ASP A 228 -7.53 1.35 10.53
C ASP A 228 -8.69 2.23 10.04
N ILE A 229 -8.70 2.49 8.72
CA ILE A 229 -9.81 3.15 8.02
C ILE A 229 -10.77 2.09 7.50
N ALA A 230 -10.21 1.13 6.77
CA ALA A 230 -10.98 0.10 6.10
C ALA A 230 -10.15 -1.17 5.91
N VAL A 231 -10.84 -2.32 6.01
CA VAL A 231 -10.27 -3.63 5.70
C VAL A 231 -11.07 -4.25 4.57
N LEU A 232 -10.41 -4.45 3.44
CA LEU A 232 -10.98 -5.06 2.24
C LEU A 232 -10.49 -6.51 2.23
N THR A 233 -11.37 -7.47 2.50
CA THR A 233 -10.97 -8.88 2.64
C THR A 233 -11.84 -9.83 1.83
N SER A 234 -11.21 -10.90 1.30
CA SER A 234 -11.90 -12.03 0.70
C SER A 234 -12.42 -13.06 1.72
N GLU A 235 -12.14 -12.87 3.02
CA GLU A 235 -12.55 -13.77 4.10
C GLU A 235 -13.63 -13.12 5.00
N PRO A 236 -14.92 -13.18 4.63
CA PRO A 236 -16.00 -12.56 5.40
C PRO A 236 -16.13 -13.08 6.84
N GLY A 237 -15.67 -14.31 7.10
CA GLY A 237 -15.65 -14.88 8.45
C GLY A 237 -14.74 -14.14 9.43
N LYS A 238 -13.76 -13.37 8.94
CA LYS A 238 -12.87 -12.55 9.79
C LYS A 238 -13.50 -11.22 10.21
N CYS A 239 -14.58 -10.79 9.55
CA CYS A 239 -15.14 -9.45 9.77
C CYS A 239 -15.63 -9.24 11.20
N THR A 240 -16.20 -10.26 11.85
CA THR A 240 -16.64 -10.15 13.26
C THR A 240 -15.47 -9.90 14.19
N ASP A 241 -14.35 -10.59 13.97
CA ASP A 241 -13.18 -10.51 14.83
C ASP A 241 -12.44 -9.17 14.63
N LEU A 242 -12.46 -8.64 13.40
CA LEU A 242 -11.88 -7.33 13.06
C LEU A 242 -12.70 -6.14 13.58
N LEU A 243 -14.01 -6.32 13.78
CA LEU A 243 -14.92 -5.30 14.34
C LEU A 243 -15.07 -5.42 15.87
N ASP A 244 -14.49 -6.46 16.49
CA ASP A 244 -14.58 -6.62 17.94
C ASP A 244 -13.67 -5.57 18.60
N GLU A 245 -14.29 -4.61 19.28
CA GLU A 245 -13.65 -3.51 20.00
C GLU A 245 -12.65 -3.99 21.08
N ASN A 246 -12.73 -5.27 21.47
CA ASN A 246 -11.84 -5.89 22.43
C ASN A 246 -10.55 -6.47 21.79
N ALA A 247 -10.48 -6.57 20.46
CA ALA A 247 -9.34 -7.17 19.76
C ALA A 247 -8.18 -6.18 19.54
N GLN A 248 -8.46 -4.86 19.58
CA GLN A 248 -7.45 -3.80 19.54
C GLN A 248 -7.91 -2.60 20.39
N PRO A 249 -7.00 -1.87 21.07
CA PRO A 249 -7.33 -0.57 21.66
C PRO A 249 -7.47 0.46 20.53
N LEU A 250 -8.53 0.35 19.72
CA LEU A 250 -8.90 1.29 18.68
C LEU A 250 -9.38 2.58 19.36
N SER A 251 -8.47 3.49 19.66
CA SER A 251 -8.82 4.86 20.05
C SER A 251 -9.22 5.67 18.81
N GLY A 252 -10.42 5.37 18.29
CA GLY A 252 -10.99 6.02 17.09
C GLY A 252 -12.05 5.14 16.45
N ASN A 253 -12.96 5.76 15.68
CA ASN A 253 -14.08 5.10 15.00
C ASN A 253 -13.68 3.76 14.37
N GLN A 254 -14.56 2.75 14.52
CA GLN A 254 -14.37 1.40 13.96
C GLN A 254 -14.06 1.47 12.45
N PRO A 255 -13.11 0.65 11.95
CA PRO A 255 -12.83 0.60 10.52
C PRO A 255 -14.06 0.12 9.76
N VAL A 256 -14.29 0.67 8.57
CA VAL A 256 -15.35 0.17 7.69
C VAL A 256 -14.85 -1.04 6.94
N ILE A 257 -15.48 -2.20 7.15
CA ILE A 257 -15.13 -3.41 6.42
C ILE A 257 -15.91 -3.49 5.12
N ILE A 258 -15.19 -3.53 4.01
CA ILE A 258 -15.78 -3.60 2.67
C ILE A 258 -15.54 -4.99 2.11
N GLN A 259 -16.62 -5.73 1.88
CA GLN A 259 -16.57 -6.97 1.11
C GLN A 259 -16.22 -6.62 -0.34
N GLN A 260 -15.06 -7.08 -0.82
CA GLN A 260 -14.68 -6.92 -2.22
C GLN A 260 -15.63 -7.76 -3.10
N LYS A 261 -16.64 -7.11 -3.69
CA LYS A 261 -17.46 -7.71 -4.75
C LYS A 261 -17.05 -7.10 -6.09
N LYS A 262 -16.56 -7.96 -6.97
CA LYS A 262 -16.26 -7.72 -8.40
C LYS A 262 -15.28 -6.58 -8.70
N SER A 263 -14.09 -6.95 -9.19
CA SER A 263 -13.32 -6.09 -10.10
C SER A 263 -13.09 -6.85 -11.40
N ASN A 264 -13.91 -6.57 -12.43
CA ASN A 264 -13.78 -7.14 -13.77
C ASN A 264 -13.08 -6.18 -14.75
N THR A 265 -12.51 -5.07 -14.27
CA THR A 265 -12.11 -3.96 -15.14
C THR A 265 -10.77 -4.18 -15.85
N CYS A 266 -9.93 -5.11 -15.38
CA CYS A 266 -8.60 -5.33 -15.98
C CYS A 266 -8.63 -6.21 -17.24
N CYS A 267 -9.62 -7.10 -17.41
CA CYS A 267 -9.66 -8.02 -18.57
C CYS A 267 -10.27 -7.41 -19.84
N ILE A 268 -11.11 -6.38 -19.72
CA ILE A 268 -11.82 -5.80 -20.88
C ILE A 268 -10.88 -4.92 -21.72
N VAL A 269 -10.02 -4.13 -21.08
CA VAL A 269 -9.10 -3.19 -21.77
C VAL A 269 -8.04 -3.96 -22.58
N THR A 270 -7.56 -5.09 -22.05
CA THR A 270 -6.56 -5.91 -22.75
C THR A 270 -7.15 -6.60 -23.99
N LEU A 271 -8.42 -7.01 -23.94
CA LEU A 271 -9.09 -7.65 -25.08
C LEU A 271 -9.40 -6.66 -26.22
N THR A 272 -9.82 -5.42 -25.91
CA THR A 272 -10.06 -4.39 -26.95
C THR A 272 -8.78 -3.92 -27.62
N VAL A 273 -7.68 -3.79 -26.88
CA VAL A 273 -6.38 -3.39 -27.46
C VAL A 273 -5.80 -4.51 -28.34
N ILE A 274 -5.91 -5.79 -27.94
CA ILE A 274 -5.48 -6.92 -28.79
C ILE A 274 -6.33 -7.00 -30.06
N CYS A 275 -7.65 -6.78 -29.95
CA CYS A 275 -8.54 -6.81 -31.11
C CYS A 275 -8.22 -5.69 -32.11
N LEU A 276 -7.93 -4.47 -31.64
CA LEU A 276 -7.54 -3.35 -32.51
C LEU A 276 -6.15 -3.56 -33.16
N CYS A 277 -5.18 -4.09 -32.42
CA CYS A 277 -3.81 -4.29 -32.92
C CYS A 277 -3.67 -5.47 -33.89
N VAL A 278 -4.56 -6.47 -33.83
CA VAL A 278 -4.48 -7.67 -34.69
C VAL A 278 -5.47 -7.61 -35.86
N VAL A 279 -6.68 -7.06 -35.66
CA VAL A 279 -7.72 -7.04 -36.69
C VAL A 279 -7.50 -5.93 -37.72
N ILE A 280 -7.02 -4.76 -37.31
CA ILE A 280 -6.80 -3.64 -38.25
C ILE A 280 -5.70 -3.97 -39.29
N PRO A 281 -4.54 -4.56 -38.94
CA PRO A 281 -3.55 -4.96 -39.94
C PRO A 281 -4.06 -6.06 -40.87
N ILE A 282 -4.85 -7.01 -40.38
CA ILE A 282 -5.41 -8.10 -41.19
C ILE A 282 -6.42 -7.56 -42.20
N ILE A 283 -7.29 -6.61 -41.81
CA ILE A 283 -8.25 -5.97 -42.73
C ILE A 283 -7.51 -5.18 -43.82
N ILE A 284 -6.43 -4.48 -43.48
CA ILE A 284 -5.62 -3.73 -44.46
C ILE A 284 -4.92 -4.66 -45.45
N VAL A 285 -4.39 -5.80 -44.99
CA VAL A 285 -3.76 -6.81 -45.87
C VAL A 285 -4.78 -7.50 -46.77
N VAL A 286 -5.98 -7.79 -46.28
CA VAL A 286 -7.06 -8.38 -47.09
C VAL A 286 -7.61 -7.37 -48.11
N ALA A 287 -7.72 -6.09 -47.76
CA ALA A 287 -8.15 -5.03 -48.67
C ALA A 287 -7.11 -4.69 -49.74
N LEU A 288 -5.81 -4.87 -49.47
CA LEU A 288 -4.73 -4.60 -50.43
C LEU A 288 -4.48 -5.75 -51.43
N PHE A 289 -4.97 -6.97 -51.18
CA PHE A 289 -4.67 -8.14 -52.01
C PHE A 289 -5.88 -8.99 -52.48
N GLY A 290 -7.11 -8.71 -52.05
CA GLY A 290 -8.28 -9.51 -52.39
C GLY A 290 -9.19 -8.85 -53.43
N THR A 291 -9.02 -9.18 -54.72
CA THR A 291 -10.14 -9.08 -55.68
C THR A 291 -11.01 -10.32 -55.54
N ALA A 292 -12.33 -10.10 -55.42
CA ALA A 292 -13.42 -11.07 -55.42
C ALA A 292 -13.53 -12.02 -54.21
N VAL A 293 -14.63 -11.91 -53.45
CA VAL A 293 -15.82 -12.81 -53.54
C VAL A 293 -16.80 -12.42 -52.42
N THR A 294 -18.06 -12.37 -52.80
CA THR A 294 -19.28 -12.08 -52.04
C THR A 294 -19.49 -13.00 -50.84
N THR A 295 -19.71 -12.43 -49.64
CA THR A 295 -20.73 -12.79 -48.62
C THR A 295 -20.50 -11.95 -47.34
N ILE A 296 -21.08 -10.75 -47.27
CA ILE A 296 -21.12 -9.89 -46.05
C ILE A 296 -22.58 -9.51 -45.78
N THR A 297 -23.44 -10.52 -45.61
CA THR A 297 -24.81 -10.30 -45.12
C THR A 297 -25.16 -11.14 -43.89
N ASP A 298 -24.34 -12.14 -43.55
CA ASP A 298 -24.69 -13.09 -42.47
C ASP A 298 -23.93 -12.84 -41.16
N PHE A 299 -22.98 -11.89 -41.13
CA PHE A 299 -22.22 -11.56 -39.90
C PHE A 299 -22.90 -10.46 -39.06
N PHE A 300 -23.77 -9.64 -39.66
CA PHE A 300 -24.46 -8.55 -38.95
C PHE A 300 -25.75 -8.98 -38.23
N SER A 301 -26.31 -10.17 -38.50
CA SER A 301 -27.53 -10.63 -37.82
C SER A 301 -27.27 -11.35 -36.49
N TRP A 302 -26.00 -11.61 -36.13
CA TRP A 302 -25.63 -12.23 -34.85
C TRP A 302 -25.23 -11.21 -33.78
N SER A 303 -24.85 -9.99 -34.16
CA SER A 303 -24.45 -8.94 -33.22
C SER A 303 -25.61 -8.14 -32.61
N THR A 304 -26.82 -8.24 -33.16
CA THR A 304 -27.99 -7.49 -32.65
C THR A 304 -28.88 -8.28 -31.69
N SER A 305 -28.64 -9.59 -31.48
CA SER A 305 -29.40 -10.40 -30.51
C SER A 305 -28.74 -10.52 -29.13
N ILE A 306 -27.62 -9.82 -28.88
CA ILE A 306 -26.90 -9.85 -27.59
C ILE A 306 -27.08 -8.53 -26.80
N ILE A 307 -27.83 -7.55 -27.32
CA ILE A 307 -27.96 -6.21 -26.71
C ILE A 307 -29.34 -5.93 -26.09
N GLU A 308 -30.27 -6.88 -26.05
CA GLU A 308 -31.64 -6.62 -25.54
C GLU A 308 -32.04 -7.26 -24.20
N ASP A 309 -31.15 -7.93 -23.45
CA ASP A 309 -31.50 -8.46 -22.11
C ASP A 309 -30.47 -8.08 -21.04
N ILE A 310 -30.33 -6.78 -20.77
CA ILE A 310 -29.78 -6.31 -19.49
C ILE A 310 -30.91 -5.62 -18.73
N PRO A 311 -31.43 -6.23 -17.64
CA PRO A 311 -32.32 -5.54 -16.73
C PRO A 311 -31.56 -4.35 -16.15
N SER A 312 -32.17 -3.17 -16.22
CA SER A 312 -31.74 -1.98 -15.49
C SER A 312 -31.94 -2.20 -13.99
N GLU A 313 -31.06 -2.97 -13.36
CA GLU A 313 -30.93 -2.95 -11.90
C GLU A 313 -29.91 -1.89 -11.53
N ASN A 314 -30.36 -0.99 -10.65
CA ASN A 314 -29.62 0.15 -10.12
C ASN A 314 -28.17 -0.24 -9.78
N ILE A 315 -27.23 0.26 -10.56
CA ILE A 315 -25.82 0.32 -10.17
C ILE A 315 -25.79 1.24 -8.95
N SER A 316 -25.56 0.70 -7.76
CA SER A 316 -25.19 1.54 -6.63
C SER A 316 -23.78 2.06 -6.94
N GLU A 317 -23.70 3.35 -7.25
CA GLU A 317 -22.48 4.11 -7.04
C GLU A 317 -22.24 4.10 -5.52
N ASP A 318 -21.55 3.07 -5.02
CA ASP A 318 -21.07 3.05 -3.65
C ASP A 318 -19.89 4.04 -3.56
N ASN A 319 -20.20 5.33 -3.62
CA ASN A 319 -19.31 6.41 -3.23
C ASN A 319 -19.05 6.24 -1.73
N PHE A 320 -17.84 5.81 -1.40
CA PHE A 320 -17.45 5.55 -0.03
C PHE A 320 -17.01 6.85 0.63
N ASN A 321 -17.88 7.40 1.48
CA ASN A 321 -17.69 8.69 2.13
C ASN A 321 -16.93 8.52 3.46
N LEU A 322 -15.62 8.75 3.43
CA LEU A 322 -14.78 8.74 4.63
C LEU A 322 -14.75 10.13 5.28
N ILE A 323 -15.28 10.23 6.50
CA ILE A 323 -15.34 11.45 7.30
C ILE A 323 -14.07 11.53 8.18
N PHE A 324 -13.25 12.57 7.97
CA PHE A 324 -12.03 12.79 8.75
C PHE A 324 -12.18 14.01 9.68
N ASN A 325 -11.78 13.85 10.95
CA ASN A 325 -11.60 14.94 11.93
C ASN A 325 -10.10 15.15 12.17
N GLY A 326 -9.65 16.41 12.15
CA GLY A 326 -8.29 16.81 11.80
C GLY A 326 -7.10 16.24 12.59
N SER A 327 -6.01 16.04 11.84
CA SER A 327 -4.58 16.28 12.15
C SER A 327 -3.81 16.10 10.83
N SER A 328 -2.47 16.29 10.78
CA SER A 328 -1.71 15.88 9.59
C SER A 328 -1.84 14.37 9.41
N ILE A 329 -2.41 13.95 8.26
CA ILE A 329 -2.74 12.56 7.97
C ILE A 329 -1.73 12.01 6.97
N GLU A 330 -1.08 10.91 7.34
CA GLU A 330 -0.33 10.11 6.40
C GLU A 330 -1.10 8.83 6.09
N PHE A 331 -1.23 8.51 4.80
CA PHE A 331 -1.92 7.31 4.34
C PHE A 331 -0.89 6.26 3.92
N ALA A 332 -1.03 5.07 4.47
CA ALA A 332 -0.34 3.88 4.00
C ALA A 332 -1.36 2.81 3.63
N VAL A 333 -0.99 2.00 2.63
CA VAL A 333 -1.72 0.79 2.26
C VAL A 333 -0.76 -0.36 2.47
N GLN A 334 -1.15 -1.29 3.33
CA GLN A 334 -0.43 -2.54 3.60
C GLN A 334 -1.15 -3.71 2.93
#